data_AF-A0A1I5UML2-F1
#
_entry.id   AF-A0A1I5UML2-F1
#
_cell.length_a   1.000
_cell.length_b   1.000
_cell.length_c   1.000
_cell.angle_alpha   90.00
_cell.angle_beta   90.00
_cell.angle_gamma   90.00
#
_symmetry.space_group_name_H-M   'P 1'
#
loop_
_entity.id
_entity.type
_entity.pdbx_description
1 polymer ?
#
loop_
_entity_poly.entity_id
_entity_poly.type
_entity_poly.pdbx_seq_one_letter_code
_entity_poly.pdbx_strand_id
1 'polypeptide(L)'
;MKITKGVFIGFIFGFIFSLFISLVFMMFAQAMAGGIMSLTGESWLYYATVVPFIVTFMILGAYFAKRETVSNKKLWLISLLSAFFVTLYSGTIGALFGEWVVRGGSFITPIEGGYTSVNFEGTWFWGLVYAFVLLPLTTPVARLLIQSFLELLKKMKLN
;
A
#
# COMPACT_ATOMS: atom_id res chain seq x y z
N MET A 1 -6.02 -9.28 -25.21
CA MET A 1 -5.71 -7.82 -25.15
C MET A 1 -6.32 -7.10 -23.94
N LYS A 2 -7.63 -7.25 -23.63
CA LYS A 2 -8.26 -6.55 -22.49
C LYS A 2 -7.56 -6.82 -21.15
N ILE A 3 -7.20 -8.07 -20.87
CA ILE A 3 -6.49 -8.46 -19.63
C ILE A 3 -5.14 -7.74 -19.52
N THR A 4 -4.30 -7.81 -20.55
CA THR A 4 -2.98 -7.14 -20.57
C THR A 4 -3.10 -5.63 -20.36
N LYS A 5 -4.08 -4.99 -21.00
CA LYS A 5 -4.38 -3.56 -20.78
C LYS A 5 -4.84 -3.29 -19.35
N GLY A 6 -5.73 -4.13 -18.80
CA GLY A 6 -6.19 -4.03 -17.41
C GLY A 6 -5.05 -4.16 -16.40
N VAL A 7 -4.14 -5.13 -16.61
CA VAL A 7 -2.92 -5.29 -15.81
C VAL A 7 -2.04 -4.06 -15.89
N PHE A 8 -1.79 -3.53 -17.09
CA PHE A 8 -0.95 -2.34 -17.27
C PHE A 8 -1.54 -1.09 -16.60
N ILE A 9 -2.85 -0.88 -16.72
CA ILE A 9 -3.52 0.24 -16.03
C ILE A 9 -3.51 0.00 -14.52
N GLY A 10 -3.66 -1.25 -14.08
CA GLY A 10 -3.49 -1.64 -12.68
C GLY A 10 -2.10 -1.31 -12.14
N PHE A 11 -1.05 -1.55 -12.91
CA PHE A 11 0.32 -1.15 -12.57
C PHE A 11 0.42 0.37 -12.38
N ILE A 12 -0.03 1.16 -13.36
CA ILE A 12 0.03 2.63 -13.29
C ILE A 12 -0.78 3.15 -12.10
N PHE A 13 -2.01 2.66 -11.94
CA PHE A 13 -2.92 3.08 -10.86
C PHE A 13 -2.32 2.74 -9.50
N GLY A 14 -1.84 1.50 -9.32
CA GLY A 14 -1.20 1.06 -8.08
C GLY A 14 0.04 1.87 -7.75
N PHE A 15 0.89 2.15 -8.73
CA PHE A 15 2.09 2.98 -8.55
C PHE A 15 1.70 4.40 -8.09
N ILE A 16 0.82 5.10 -8.82
CA ILE A 16 0.40 6.46 -8.48
C ILE A 16 -0.23 6.52 -7.08
N PHE A 17 -1.16 5.60 -6.78
CA PHE A 17 -1.83 5.59 -5.48
C PHE A 17 -0.91 5.20 -4.33
N SER A 18 0.11 4.36 -4.55
CA SER A 18 1.09 4.04 -3.51
C SER A 18 1.87 5.29 -3.08
N LEU A 19 2.28 6.12 -4.04
CA LEU A 19 2.97 7.38 -3.76
C LEU A 19 2.04 8.36 -3.03
N PHE A 20 0.80 8.49 -3.51
CA PHE A 20 -0.19 9.38 -2.90
C PHE A 20 -0.53 8.97 -1.46
N ILE A 21 -0.82 7.70 -1.21
CA ILE A 21 -1.17 7.21 0.13
C ILE A 21 0.03 7.31 1.08
N SER A 22 1.24 7.00 0.62
CA SER A 22 2.45 7.17 1.45
C SER A 22 2.65 8.63 1.85
N LEU A 23 2.46 9.56 0.91
CA LEU A 23 2.54 10.99 1.18
C LEU A 23 1.50 11.43 2.22
N VAL A 24 0.23 11.06 2.03
CA VAL A 24 -0.86 11.41 2.96
C VAL A 24 -0.59 10.84 4.35
N PHE A 25 -0.20 9.57 4.43
CA PHE A 25 0.09 8.91 5.70
C PHE A 25 1.27 9.57 6.42
N MET A 26 2.34 9.87 5.71
CA MET A 26 3.51 10.54 6.27
C MET A 26 3.17 11.94 6.78
N MET A 27 2.43 12.73 6.01
CA MET A 27 1.97 14.07 6.45
C MET A 27 1.12 13.97 7.72
N PHE A 28 0.21 13.00 7.78
CA PHE A 28 -0.62 12.78 8.95
C PHE A 28 0.20 12.33 10.16
N ALA A 29 1.09 11.34 9.99
CA ALA A 29 1.92 10.81 11.07
C ALA A 29 2.86 11.87 11.64
N GLN A 30 3.52 12.65 10.79
CA GLN A 30 4.41 13.74 11.21
C GLN A 30 3.66 14.86 11.93
N ALA A 31 2.46 15.24 11.44
CA ALA A 31 1.61 16.22 12.10
C ALA A 31 1.19 15.75 13.50
N MET A 32 0.80 14.47 13.63
CA MET A 32 0.42 13.88 14.91
C MET A 32 1.60 13.73 15.88
N ALA A 33 2.82 13.53 15.36
CA ALA A 33 4.05 13.46 16.15
C ALA A 33 4.58 14.85 16.58
N GLY A 34 3.94 15.94 16.17
CA GLY A 34 4.40 17.32 16.45
C GLY A 34 5.68 17.71 15.70
N GLY A 35 6.01 17.00 14.62
CA GLY A 35 7.23 17.20 13.83
C GLY A 35 7.08 18.25 12.72
N ILE A 36 8.22 18.61 12.12
CA ILE A 36 8.26 19.43 10.89
C ILE A 36 7.85 18.54 9.72
N MET A 37 6.90 19.01 8.89
CA MET A 37 6.48 18.29 7.69
C MET A 37 7.65 18.17 6.70
N SER A 38 8.13 16.95 6.49
CA SER A 38 9.17 16.61 5.51
C SER A 38 8.65 15.57 4.53
N LEU A 39 8.76 15.89 3.24
CA LEU A 39 8.37 15.00 2.14
C LEU A 39 9.26 13.76 2.01
N THR A 40 10.43 13.78 2.66
CA THR A 40 11.45 12.72 2.58
C THR A 40 11.78 12.10 3.94
N GLY A 41 11.17 12.59 5.03
CA GLY A 41 11.49 12.16 6.40
C GLY A 41 11.30 10.65 6.60
N GLU A 42 10.12 10.13 6.26
CA GLU A 42 9.79 8.71 6.38
C GLU A 42 9.80 8.03 4.99
N SER A 43 10.87 8.24 4.23
CA SER A 43 10.97 7.78 2.84
C SER A 43 10.85 6.25 2.67
N TRP A 44 11.12 5.47 3.72
CA TRP A 44 10.95 4.01 3.72
C TRP A 44 9.51 3.59 3.41
N LEU A 45 8.53 4.44 3.73
CA LEU A 45 7.12 4.16 3.53
C LEU A 45 6.75 4.05 2.04
N TYR A 46 7.41 4.83 1.17
CA TYR A 46 7.21 4.73 -0.28
C TYR A 46 7.61 3.34 -0.79
N TYR A 47 8.74 2.80 -0.30
CA TYR A 47 9.19 1.46 -0.64
C TYR A 47 8.30 0.37 -0.03
N ALA A 48 7.77 0.61 1.17
CA ALA A 48 6.90 -0.33 1.86
C ALA A 48 5.57 -0.58 1.14
N THR A 49 4.99 0.47 0.54
CA THR A 49 3.65 0.41 -0.06
C THR A 49 3.65 0.17 -1.57
N VAL A 50 4.73 0.51 -2.29
CA VAL A 50 4.73 0.47 -3.77
C VAL A 50 4.45 -0.93 -4.32
N VAL A 51 5.14 -1.95 -3.79
CA VAL A 51 5.00 -3.34 -4.24
C VAL A 51 3.58 -3.87 -3.99
N PRO A 52 3.04 -3.85 -2.76
CA PRO A 52 1.72 -4.45 -2.51
C PRO A 52 0.60 -3.71 -3.25
N PHE A 53 0.69 -2.39 -3.45
CA PHE A 53 -0.29 -1.65 -4.25
C PHE A 53 -0.24 -2.04 -5.73
N ILE A 54 0.95 -2.04 -6.35
CA ILE A 54 1.11 -2.43 -7.76
C ILE A 54 0.56 -3.84 -7.99
N VAL A 55 0.99 -4.80 -7.17
CA VAL A 55 0.56 -6.20 -7.31
C VAL A 55 -0.95 -6.32 -7.14
N THR A 56 -1.52 -5.67 -6.12
CA THR A 56 -2.97 -5.69 -5.88
C THR A 56 -3.74 -5.15 -7.09
N PHE A 57 -3.40 -3.96 -7.59
CA PHE A 57 -4.14 -3.36 -8.70
C PHE A 57 -3.88 -4.04 -10.05
N MET A 58 -2.71 -4.65 -10.26
CA MET A 58 -2.49 -5.53 -11.42
C MET A 58 -3.41 -6.76 -11.40
N ILE A 59 -3.53 -7.43 -10.24
CA ILE A 59 -4.42 -8.59 -10.05
C ILE A 59 -5.88 -8.17 -10.25
N LEU A 60 -6.29 -7.06 -9.65
CA LEU A 60 -7.65 -6.53 -9.83
C LEU A 60 -7.92 -6.13 -11.28
N GLY A 61 -6.96 -5.51 -11.95
CA GLY A 61 -7.05 -5.16 -13.36
C GLY A 61 -7.25 -6.39 -14.25
N ALA A 62 -6.51 -7.47 -14.00
CA ALA A 62 -6.71 -8.75 -14.68
C ALA A 62 -8.08 -9.36 -14.38
N TYR A 63 -8.52 -9.29 -13.12
CA TYR A 63 -9.78 -9.88 -12.67
C TYR A 63 -10.99 -9.15 -13.24
N PHE A 64 -11.02 -7.82 -13.17
CA PHE A 64 -12.11 -7.01 -13.70
C PHE A 64 -12.13 -7.01 -15.23
N ALA A 65 -10.99 -7.13 -15.92
CA ALA A 65 -10.97 -7.22 -17.37
C ALA A 65 -11.63 -8.51 -17.94
N LYS A 66 -11.93 -9.50 -17.08
CA LYS A 66 -12.60 -10.75 -17.45
C LYS A 66 -14.09 -10.79 -17.10
N ARG A 67 -14.62 -9.78 -16.40
CA ARG A 67 -15.99 -9.81 -15.84
C ARG A 67 -16.73 -8.53 -16.16
N GLU A 68 -17.87 -8.66 -16.84
CA GLU A 68 -18.76 -7.53 -17.15
C GLU A 68 -19.36 -6.90 -15.90
N THR A 69 -19.66 -7.72 -14.88
CA THR A 69 -20.22 -7.23 -13.61
C THR A 69 -19.65 -7.97 -12.41
N VAL A 70 -19.52 -7.24 -11.30
CA VAL A 70 -19.13 -7.76 -9.99
C VAL A 70 -20.13 -7.26 -8.96
N SER A 71 -20.72 -8.17 -8.19
CA SER A 71 -21.72 -7.81 -7.18
C SER A 71 -21.11 -6.98 -6.05
N ASN A 72 -21.91 -6.11 -5.44
CA ASN A 72 -21.44 -5.24 -4.36
C ASN A 72 -20.87 -6.03 -3.16
N LYS A 73 -21.50 -7.17 -2.81
CA LYS A 73 -21.01 -8.08 -1.75
C LYS A 73 -19.60 -8.60 -2.06
N LYS A 74 -19.32 -8.96 -3.33
CA LYS A 74 -17.99 -9.39 -3.76
C LYS A 74 -16.98 -8.24 -3.74
N LEU A 75 -17.39 -7.03 -4.13
CA LEU A 75 -16.51 -5.86 -4.05
C LEU A 75 -16.09 -5.58 -2.61
N TRP A 76 -17.00 -5.63 -1.65
CA TRP A 76 -16.67 -5.49 -0.23
C TRP A 76 -15.70 -6.57 0.28
N LEU A 77 -15.91 -7.82 -0.10
CA LEU A 77 -14.98 -8.90 0.26
C LEU A 77 -13.59 -8.68 -0.36
N ILE A 78 -13.53 -8.29 -1.63
CA ILE A 78 -12.26 -7.96 -2.29
C ILE A 78 -11.59 -6.79 -1.58
N SER A 79 -12.34 -5.74 -1.21
CA SER A 79 -11.81 -4.58 -0.49
C SER A 79 -11.27 -4.95 0.88
N LEU A 80 -11.97 -5.81 1.64
CA LEU A 80 -11.51 -6.30 2.94
C LEU A 80 -10.19 -7.06 2.79
N LEU A 81 -10.11 -7.99 1.83
CA LEU A 81 -8.91 -8.80 1.60
C LEU A 81 -7.74 -7.93 1.09
N SER A 82 -7.99 -7.05 0.12
CA SER A 82 -6.97 -6.11 -0.38
C SER A 82 -6.47 -5.20 0.73
N ALA A 83 -7.36 -4.63 1.55
CA ALA A 83 -6.97 -3.80 2.68
C ALA A 83 -6.10 -4.58 3.67
N PHE A 84 -6.54 -5.78 4.07
CA PHE A 84 -5.80 -6.63 4.99
C PHE A 84 -4.38 -6.94 4.47
N PHE A 85 -4.26 -7.48 3.24
CA PHE A 85 -2.98 -7.91 2.71
C PHE A 85 -2.04 -6.73 2.40
N VAL A 86 -2.57 -5.61 1.90
CA VAL A 86 -1.75 -4.42 1.65
C VAL A 86 -1.24 -3.83 2.96
N THR A 87 -2.07 -3.73 3.99
CA THR A 87 -1.65 -3.23 5.30
C THR A 87 -0.68 -4.18 5.97
N LEU A 88 -0.95 -5.50 5.94
CA LEU A 88 -0.06 -6.51 6.52
C LEU A 88 1.31 -6.49 5.83
N TYR A 89 1.35 -6.52 4.50
CA TYR A 89 2.62 -6.48 3.76
C TYR A 89 3.36 -5.19 4.05
N SER A 90 2.71 -4.03 3.90
CA SER A 90 3.35 -2.72 4.10
C SER A 90 3.87 -2.57 5.53
N GLY A 91 3.13 -3.06 6.53
CA GLY A 91 3.51 -2.96 7.94
C GLY A 91 4.55 -3.99 8.40
N THR A 92 4.88 -5.00 7.58
CA THR A 92 5.85 -6.05 7.93
C THR A 92 7.02 -6.06 6.93
N ILE A 93 6.93 -6.90 5.90
CA ILE A 93 7.96 -7.10 4.88
C ILE A 93 8.28 -5.78 4.19
N GLY A 94 7.26 -5.00 3.83
CA GLY A 94 7.40 -3.70 3.19
C GLY A 94 8.18 -2.72 4.06
N ALA A 95 7.83 -2.62 5.35
CA ALA A 95 8.52 -1.73 6.30
C ALA A 95 9.99 -2.10 6.45
N LEU A 96 10.30 -3.39 6.67
CA LEU A 96 11.69 -3.87 6.77
C LEU A 96 12.46 -3.63 5.47
N PHE A 97 11.86 -3.94 4.32
CA PHE A 97 12.49 -3.70 3.03
C PHE A 97 12.75 -2.21 2.79
N GLY A 98 11.79 -1.35 3.10
CA GLY A 98 11.95 0.10 2.95
C GLY A 98 13.05 0.66 3.84
N GLU A 99 13.09 0.23 5.10
CA GLU A 99 14.16 0.60 6.04
C GLU A 99 15.53 0.15 5.53
N TRP A 100 15.63 -1.08 5.03
CA TRP A 100 16.87 -1.61 4.45
C TRP A 100 17.35 -0.78 3.25
N VAL A 101 16.45 -0.39 2.35
CA VAL A 101 16.78 0.46 1.19
C VAL A 101 17.27 1.84 1.63
N VAL A 102 16.52 2.52 2.51
CA VAL A 102 16.84 3.89 2.94
C VAL A 102 18.14 3.95 3.75
N ARG A 103 18.48 2.88 4.46
CA ARG A 103 19.73 2.75 5.24
C ARG A 103 20.92 2.22 4.42
N GLY A 104 20.81 2.12 3.10
CA GLY A 104 21.93 1.73 2.23
C GLY A 104 22.29 0.25 2.34
N GLY A 105 21.31 -0.62 2.55
CA GLY A 105 21.50 -2.06 2.57
C GLY A 105 21.86 -2.66 3.94
N SER A 106 21.67 -1.89 5.03
CA SER A 106 21.95 -2.32 6.39
C SER A 106 20.79 -2.03 7.33
N PHE A 107 20.48 -2.97 8.21
CA PHE A 107 19.52 -2.77 9.31
C PHE A 107 20.16 -2.12 10.55
N ILE A 108 21.45 -1.85 10.49
CA ILE A 108 22.23 -1.18 11.53
C ILE A 108 22.83 0.07 10.91
N THR A 109 22.54 1.23 11.51
CA THR A 109 23.06 2.52 11.06
C THR A 109 23.97 3.09 12.15
N PRO A 110 25.26 3.34 11.87
CA PRO A 110 26.13 4.04 12.79
C PRO A 110 25.60 5.45 13.05
N ILE A 111 25.61 5.85 14.32
CA ILE A 111 25.27 7.21 14.76
C ILE A 111 26.36 7.70 15.69
N GLU A 112 26.40 9.01 15.94
CA GLU A 112 27.31 9.57 16.94
C GLU A 112 27.03 8.92 18.31
N GLY A 113 28.04 8.28 18.89
CA GLY A 113 27.91 7.56 20.16
C GLY A 113 27.38 6.12 20.09
N GLY A 114 27.17 5.54 18.90
CA GLY A 114 26.82 4.11 18.80
C GLY A 114 26.21 3.67 17.47
N TYR A 115 25.16 2.87 17.56
CA TYR A 115 24.40 2.38 16.42
C TYR A 115 22.91 2.38 16.73
N THR A 116 22.10 2.67 15.73
CA THR A 116 20.65 2.43 15.77
C THR A 116 20.32 1.23 14.90
N SER A 117 19.30 0.46 15.27
CA SER A 117 18.87 -0.73 14.55
C SER A 117 17.36 -0.76 14.37
N VAL A 118 16.92 -1.48 13.35
CA VAL A 118 15.49 -1.72 13.11
C VAL A 118 14.97 -2.76 14.09
N ASN A 119 13.86 -2.46 14.78
CA ASN A 119 13.21 -3.41 15.68
C ASN A 119 12.42 -4.46 14.89
N PHE A 120 13.07 -5.54 14.48
CA PHE A 120 12.45 -6.61 13.70
C PHE A 120 11.20 -7.21 14.36
N GLU A 121 11.32 -7.63 15.62
CA GLU A 121 10.24 -8.28 16.36
C GLU A 121 9.05 -7.32 16.50
N GLY A 122 9.34 -6.07 16.87
CA GLY A 122 8.35 -5.00 16.94
C GLY A 122 7.65 -4.78 15.60
N THR A 123 8.38 -4.69 14.49
CA THR A 123 7.80 -4.49 13.16
C THR A 123 6.88 -5.63 12.76
N TRP A 124 7.27 -6.89 13.00
CA TRP A 124 6.39 -8.04 12.71
C TRP A 124 5.13 -8.04 13.57
N PHE A 125 5.28 -7.86 14.87
CA PHE A 125 4.16 -7.88 15.81
C PHE A 125 3.19 -6.73 15.54
N TRP A 126 3.69 -5.49 15.50
CA TRP A 126 2.85 -4.32 15.28
C TRP A 126 2.28 -4.26 13.86
N GLY A 127 3.02 -4.72 12.84
CA GLY A 127 2.49 -4.85 11.49
C GLY A 127 1.27 -5.77 11.41
N LEU A 128 1.30 -6.91 12.12
CA LEU A 128 0.16 -7.81 12.24
C LEU A 128 -1.00 -7.16 13.01
N VAL A 129 -0.72 -6.56 14.17
CA VAL A 129 -1.74 -5.89 14.99
C VAL A 129 -2.44 -4.79 14.20
N TYR A 130 -1.68 -3.90 13.54
CA TYR A 130 -2.24 -2.82 12.73
C TYR A 130 -3.04 -3.34 11.53
N ALA A 131 -2.62 -4.45 10.91
CA ALA A 131 -3.37 -5.05 9.81
C ALA A 131 -4.80 -5.46 10.20
N PHE A 132 -5.04 -5.83 11.46
CA PHE A 132 -6.38 -6.12 11.97
C PHE A 132 -7.09 -4.87 12.51
N VAL A 133 -6.41 -4.11 13.38
CA VAL A 133 -6.99 -2.95 14.07
C VAL A 133 -7.45 -1.88 13.07
N LEU A 134 -6.73 -1.71 11.96
CA LEU A 134 -7.06 -0.70 10.96
C LEU A 134 -8.11 -1.16 9.94
N LEU A 135 -8.55 -2.43 9.91
CA LEU A 135 -9.54 -2.92 8.94
C LEU A 135 -10.84 -2.09 8.86
N PRO A 136 -11.43 -1.64 9.98
CA PRO A 136 -12.64 -0.83 9.93
C PRO A 136 -12.45 0.48 9.15
N LEU A 137 -11.22 1.00 9.09
CA LEU A 137 -10.86 2.20 8.35
C LEU A 137 -10.34 1.88 6.94
N THR A 138 -9.44 0.92 6.81
CA THR A 138 -8.78 0.60 5.54
C THR A 138 -9.71 -0.09 4.56
N THR A 139 -10.70 -0.85 5.04
CA THR A 139 -11.68 -1.53 4.17
C THR A 139 -12.57 -0.53 3.42
N PRO A 140 -13.23 0.47 4.05
CA PRO A 140 -13.94 1.52 3.32
C PRO A 140 -13.06 2.29 2.35
N VAL A 141 -11.82 2.64 2.74
CA VAL A 141 -10.88 3.33 1.84
C VAL A 141 -10.55 2.46 0.63
N ALA A 142 -10.23 1.18 0.83
CA ALA A 142 -10.01 0.24 -0.25
C ALA A 142 -11.25 0.09 -1.13
N ARG A 143 -12.45 0.10 -0.55
CA ARG A 143 -13.71 0.04 -1.30
C ARG A 143 -13.90 1.22 -2.23
N LEU A 144 -13.58 2.43 -1.78
CA LEU A 144 -13.62 3.63 -2.60
C LEU A 144 -12.57 3.56 -3.73
N LEU A 145 -11.32 3.22 -3.40
CA LEU A 145 -10.25 3.11 -4.40
C LEU A 145 -10.56 2.06 -5.47
N ILE A 146 -11.06 0.89 -5.07
CA ILE A 146 -11.44 -0.19 -5.98
C ILE A 146 -12.65 0.21 -6.84
N GLN A 147 -13.60 0.96 -6.29
CA GLN A 147 -14.72 1.52 -7.06
C GLN A 147 -14.21 2.46 -8.16
N SER A 148 -13.37 3.43 -7.79
CA SER A 148 -12.80 4.40 -8.73
C SER A 148 -11.99 3.71 -9.82
N PHE A 149 -11.21 2.68 -9.46
CA PHE A 149 -10.46 1.88 -10.41
C PHE A 149 -11.38 1.12 -11.39
N LEU A 150 -12.46 0.49 -10.88
CA LEU A 150 -13.42 -0.21 -11.72
C LEU A 150 -14.12 0.75 -12.71
N GLU A 151 -14.48 1.95 -12.26
CA GLU A 151 -15.07 2.99 -13.11
C GLU A 151 -14.09 3.49 -14.18
N LEU A 152 -12.81 3.64 -13.83
CA LEU A 152 -11.76 3.96 -14.80
C LEU A 152 -11.67 2.88 -15.90
N LEU A 153 -11.64 1.60 -15.53
CA LEU A 153 -11.60 0.50 -16.49
C LEU A 153 -12.84 0.47 -17.40
N LYS A 154 -14.03 0.77 -16.86
CA LYS A 154 -15.27 0.88 -17.64
C LYS A 154 -15.20 2.03 -18.64
N LYS A 155 -14.74 3.22 -18.24
CA LYS A 155 -14.55 4.36 -19.15
C LYS A 155 -13.59 4.02 -20.30
N MET A 156 -12.60 3.17 -20.05
CA MET A 156 -11.64 2.71 -21.05
C MET A 156 -12.14 1.51 -21.88
N LYS A 157 -13.38 1.03 -21.67
CA LYS A 157 -13.98 -0.14 -22.34
C LYS A 157 -13.18 -1.44 -22.12
N LEU A 158 -12.55 -1.55 -20.95
CA LEU A 158 -11.71 -2.69 -20.57
C LEU A 158 -12.38 -3.63 -19.57
N ASN A 159 -13.49 -3.21 -18.97
CA ASN A 159 -14.41 -4.03 -18.20
C ASN A 159 -15.69 -4.24 -19.03
#